data_AF-A0A6I4YYV9-F1
#
_entry.id   AF-A0A6I4YYV9-F1
#
_cell.length_a   1.000
_cell.length_b   1.000
_cell.length_c   1.000
_cell.angle_alpha   90.00
_cell.angle_beta   90.00
_cell.angle_gamma   90.00
#
_symmetry.space_group_name_H-M   'P 1'
#
loop_
_entity.id
_entity.type
_entity.pdbx_description
1 polymer ?
#
loop_
_entity_poly.entity_id
_entity_poly.type
_entity_poly.pdbx_seq_one_letter_code
_entity_poly.pdbx_strand_id
1 'polypeptide(L)'
;MAAIRRGPLAGWASFTINGEVWNVVGDLEYRPSGMTNETLKGQSAVEGFGQMPVEGEISANIRDRDDKRIADLQGASGFTIIAELANGKVVTGSDMWQVENLTVSTQESTFKLTFHGTSVIEETVGGTA
;
A
#
# COMPACT_ATOMS: atom_id res chain seq x y z
N MET A 1 -7.22 24.88 -10.09
CA MET A 1 -8.45 24.61 -9.32
C MET A 1 -8.65 23.10 -9.31
N ALA A 2 -8.55 22.45 -8.15
CA ALA A 2 -8.78 21.01 -8.04
C ALA A 2 -10.25 20.72 -8.38
N ALA A 3 -10.50 19.84 -9.35
CA ALA A 3 -11.85 19.44 -9.70
C ALA A 3 -12.49 18.73 -8.49
N ILE A 4 -13.59 19.28 -7.97
CA ILE A 4 -14.37 18.64 -6.90
C ILE A 4 -15.00 17.38 -7.52
N ARG A 5 -14.35 16.23 -7.32
CA ARG A 5 -14.84 14.96 -7.84
C ARG A 5 -16.03 14.50 -6.99
N ARG A 6 -17.25 14.59 -7.55
CA ARG A 6 -18.49 14.05 -6.98
C ARG A 6 -18.72 12.57 -7.36
N GLY A 7 -17.65 11.78 -7.35
CA GLY A 7 -17.68 10.33 -7.64
C GLY A 7 -17.64 9.47 -6.37
N PRO A 8 -17.75 8.14 -6.47
CA PRO A 8 -17.62 7.25 -5.31
C PRO A 8 -16.25 7.48 -4.63
N LEU A 9 -16.28 7.73 -3.32
CA LEU A 9 -15.08 8.00 -2.52
C LEU A 9 -14.45 6.71 -1.94
N ALA A 10 -15.18 5.60 -1.96
CA ALA A 10 -14.79 4.31 -1.41
C ALA A 10 -15.53 3.15 -2.10
N GLY A 11 -15.13 1.91 -1.82
CA GLY A 11 -15.84 0.69 -2.25
C GLY A 11 -15.37 0.07 -3.57
N TRP A 12 -14.47 0.73 -4.29
CA TRP A 12 -13.75 0.15 -5.43
C TRP A 12 -12.26 0.40 -5.27
N ALA A 13 -11.47 -0.65 -5.45
CA ALA A 13 -10.03 -0.55 -5.60
C ALA A 13 -9.58 -1.60 -6.62
N SER A 14 -8.76 -1.20 -7.59
CA SER A 14 -8.00 -2.14 -8.41
C SER A 14 -6.64 -2.34 -7.75
N PHE A 15 -6.17 -3.59 -7.68
CA PHE A 15 -4.85 -3.91 -7.14
C PHE A 15 -4.09 -4.73 -8.17
N THR A 16 -2.92 -4.25 -8.54
CA THR A 16 -2.09 -4.87 -9.57
C THR A 16 -0.72 -5.18 -9.00
N ILE A 17 -0.27 -6.42 -9.17
CA ILE A 17 1.08 -6.87 -8.80
C ILE A 17 1.80 -7.25 -10.09
N ASN A 18 2.91 -6.59 -10.40
CA ASN A 18 3.72 -6.85 -11.61
C ASN A 18 2.91 -6.86 -12.92
N GLY A 19 1.89 -6.00 -13.02
CA GLY A 19 1.00 -5.91 -14.18
C GLY A 19 -0.17 -6.91 -14.18
N GLU A 20 -0.24 -7.81 -13.20
CA GLU A 20 -1.36 -8.73 -13.04
C GLU A 20 -2.39 -8.19 -12.06
N VAL A 21 -3.66 -8.15 -12.47
CA VAL A 21 -4.76 -7.63 -11.65
C VAL A 21 -5.22 -8.71 -10.65
N TRP A 22 -5.35 -8.32 -9.39
CA TRP A 22 -5.82 -9.15 -8.29
C TRP A 22 -7.13 -8.62 -7.73
N ASN A 23 -7.97 -9.55 -7.28
CA ASN A 23 -9.26 -9.23 -6.70
C ASN A 23 -9.10 -8.91 -5.21
N VAL A 24 -9.25 -7.62 -4.86
CA VAL A 24 -9.28 -7.15 -3.48
C VAL A 24 -10.62 -7.52 -2.84
N VAL A 25 -10.56 -8.09 -1.64
CA VAL A 25 -11.71 -8.49 -0.84
C VAL A 25 -11.71 -7.70 0.46
N GLY A 26 -12.58 -6.70 0.53
CA GLY A 26 -12.68 -5.82 1.69
C GLY A 26 -11.74 -4.63 1.56
N ASP A 27 -10.60 -4.69 2.24
CA ASP A 27 -9.78 -3.51 2.52
C ASP A 27 -8.45 -3.50 1.77
N LEU A 28 -8.07 -2.30 1.33
CA LEU A 28 -6.75 -1.94 0.82
C LEU A 28 -6.23 -0.77 1.65
N GLU A 29 -5.10 -0.98 2.31
CA GLU A 29 -4.44 0.00 3.15
C GLU A 29 -3.12 0.41 2.47
N TYR A 30 -2.77 1.68 2.56
CA TYR A 30 -1.48 2.14 2.05
C TYR A 30 -0.92 3.25 2.95
N ARG A 31 0.40 3.28 3.06
CA ARG A 31 1.19 4.33 3.68
C ARG A 31 2.24 4.79 2.67
N PRO A 32 2.16 6.04 2.18
CA PRO A 32 3.21 6.60 1.35
C PRO A 32 4.57 6.61 2.05
N SER A 33 5.64 6.45 1.29
CA SER A 33 7.00 6.61 1.80
C SER A 33 7.26 8.09 2.13
N GLY A 34 7.96 8.35 3.23
CA GLY A 34 8.22 9.73 3.64
C GLY A 34 9.12 9.83 4.85
N MET A 35 9.15 11.02 5.44
CA MET A 35 9.89 11.27 6.68
C MET A 35 8.91 11.37 7.84
N THR A 36 9.17 10.65 8.92
CA THR A 36 8.45 10.84 10.19
C THR A 36 9.28 11.70 11.13
N ASN A 37 8.61 12.56 11.88
CA ASN A 37 9.22 13.41 12.88
C ASN A 37 8.91 12.83 14.26
N GLU A 38 9.91 12.30 14.94
CA GLU A 38 9.78 11.84 16.33
C GLU A 38 10.16 12.98 17.27
N THR A 39 9.27 13.32 18.20
CA THR A 39 9.53 14.42 19.16
C THR A 39 10.55 13.97 20.20
N LEU A 40 11.70 14.65 20.23
CA LEU A 40 12.73 14.43 21.24
C LEU A 40 12.37 15.26 22.49
N LYS A 41 11.97 14.55 23.55
CA LYS A 41 11.68 15.16 24.86
C LYS A 41 12.90 15.01 25.76
N GLY A 42 13.52 16.12 26.12
CA GLY A 42 14.55 16.18 27.15
C GLY A 42 13.93 16.34 28.53
N GLN A 43 14.74 16.17 29.58
CA GLN A 43 14.29 16.36 30.96
C GLN A 43 13.98 17.84 31.30
N SER A 44 14.36 18.80 30.44
CA SER A 44 14.15 20.24 30.67
C SER A 44 13.07 20.87 29.78
N ALA A 45 12.84 20.37 28.56
CA ALA A 45 11.80 20.83 27.63
C ALA A 45 11.63 19.85 26.45
N VAL A 46 10.70 20.16 25.54
CA VAL A 46 10.70 19.56 24.19
C VAL A 46 11.90 20.14 23.42
N GLU A 47 12.90 19.31 23.14
CA GLU A 47 14.21 19.72 22.60
C GLU A 47 14.28 19.72 21.07
N GLY A 48 13.24 19.21 20.40
CA GLY A 48 13.10 19.25 18.95
C GLY A 48 12.47 17.98 18.39
N PHE A 49 12.78 17.67 17.13
CA PHE A 49 12.37 16.43 16.47
C PHE A 49 13.52 15.78 15.72
N GLY A 50 13.61 14.44 15.80
CA GLY A 50 14.44 13.63 14.93
C GLY A 50 13.64 13.23 13.70
N GLN A 51 14.22 13.40 12.51
CA GLN A 51 13.56 13.02 11.26
C GLN A 51 14.11 11.68 10.78
N MET A 52 13.28 10.64 10.70
CA MET A 52 13.66 9.32 10.20
C MET A 52 12.90 8.99 8.91
N PRO A 53 13.57 8.39 7.91
CA PRO A 53 12.88 7.86 6.74
C PRO A 53 12.02 6.67 7.14
N VAL A 54 10.76 6.67 6.69
CA VAL A 54 9.80 5.58 6.90
C VAL A 54 9.53 4.91 5.57
N GLU A 55 9.59 3.59 5.57
CA GLU A 55 9.19 2.77 4.42
C GLU A 55 7.72 2.98 4.06
N GLY A 56 7.48 2.99 2.75
CA GLY A 56 6.12 2.87 2.25
C GLY A 56 5.59 1.47 2.49
N GLU A 57 4.29 1.38 2.73
CA GLU A 57 3.59 0.12 2.99
C GLU A 57 2.34 0.08 2.12
N ILE A 58 2.07 -1.06 1.49
CA ILE A 58 0.80 -1.33 0.83
C ILE A 58 0.33 -2.69 1.28
N SER A 59 -0.87 -2.75 1.87
CA SER A 59 -1.50 -4.00 2.27
C SER A 59 -2.87 -4.16 1.62
N ALA A 60 -3.17 -5.37 1.17
CA ALA A 60 -4.45 -5.69 0.57
C ALA A 60 -4.88 -7.09 0.99
N ASN A 61 -6.15 -7.24 1.33
CA ASN A 61 -6.74 -8.56 1.46
C ASN A 61 -7.21 -9.02 0.09
N ILE A 62 -6.70 -10.15 -0.39
CA ILE A 62 -6.97 -10.63 -1.74
C ILE A 62 -7.47 -12.08 -1.72
N ARG A 63 -8.12 -12.48 -2.81
CA ARG A 63 -8.56 -13.86 -3.02
C ARG A 63 -7.42 -14.70 -3.59
N ASP A 64 -7.26 -15.90 -3.03
CA ASP A 64 -6.39 -16.94 -3.58
C ASP A 64 -6.86 -17.34 -4.98
N ARG A 65 -5.90 -17.54 -5.88
CA ARG A 65 -6.14 -17.89 -7.27
C ARG A 65 -5.49 -19.23 -7.55
N ASP A 66 -6.14 -20.04 -8.36
CA ASP A 66 -5.65 -21.36 -8.76
C ASP A 66 -4.42 -21.31 -9.68
N ASP A 67 -4.16 -20.17 -10.32
CA ASP A 67 -3.07 -19.95 -11.25
C ASP A 67 -1.75 -19.48 -10.60
N LYS A 68 -1.75 -19.19 -9.30
CA LYS A 68 -0.57 -18.69 -8.58
C LYS A 68 -0.36 -19.42 -7.27
N ARG A 69 0.89 -19.76 -6.96
CA ARG A 69 1.23 -20.32 -5.66
C ARG A 69 1.53 -19.19 -4.70
N ILE A 70 0.84 -19.17 -3.57
CA ILE A 70 1.09 -18.22 -2.48
C ILE A 70 2.52 -18.36 -1.95
N ALA A 71 3.09 -19.57 -1.99
CA ALA A 71 4.48 -19.82 -1.63
C ALA A 71 5.49 -19.04 -2.48
N ASP A 72 5.16 -18.67 -3.72
CA ASP A 72 6.04 -17.91 -4.60
C ASP A 72 6.05 -16.41 -4.24
N LEU A 73 5.03 -15.95 -3.50
CA LEU A 73 4.91 -14.57 -3.02
C LEU A 73 5.55 -14.38 -1.65
N GLN A 74 5.67 -15.44 -0.85
CA GLN A 74 6.21 -15.41 0.50
C GLN A 74 7.70 -15.04 0.50
N GLY A 75 8.04 -13.90 1.10
CA GLY A 75 9.42 -13.38 1.21
C GLY A 75 10.04 -12.92 -0.11
N ALA A 76 9.25 -12.83 -1.19
CA ALA A 76 9.73 -12.37 -2.48
C ALA A 76 9.89 -10.83 -2.50
N SER A 77 10.73 -10.33 -3.41
CA SER A 77 11.06 -8.91 -3.56
C SER A 77 11.11 -8.48 -5.03
N GLY A 78 11.16 -7.16 -5.27
CA GLY A 78 11.16 -6.59 -6.61
C GLY A 78 9.76 -6.45 -7.23
N PHE A 79 8.73 -6.36 -6.40
CA PHE A 79 7.36 -6.17 -6.85
C PHE A 79 7.08 -4.72 -7.23
N THR A 80 6.38 -4.53 -8.34
CA THR A 80 5.73 -3.25 -8.69
C THR A 80 4.26 -3.37 -8.39
N ILE A 81 3.78 -2.54 -7.46
CA ILE A 81 2.40 -2.54 -7.00
C ILE A 81 1.72 -1.28 -7.48
N ILE A 82 0.54 -1.42 -8.08
CA ILE A 82 -0.30 -0.30 -8.49
C ILE A 82 -1.69 -0.52 -7.90
N ALA A 83 -2.12 0.42 -7.06
CA ALA A 83 -3.46 0.45 -6.49
C ALA A 83 -4.22 1.69 -6.97
N GLU A 84 -5.32 1.49 -7.69
CA GLU A 84 -6.21 2.60 -8.09
C GLU A 84 -7.44 2.60 -7.18
N LEU A 85 -7.67 3.72 -6.52
CA LEU A 85 -8.75 3.88 -5.56
C LEU A 85 -9.99 4.49 -6.23
N ALA A 86 -11.17 4.20 -5.69
CA ALA A 86 -12.45 4.75 -6.16
C ALA A 86 -12.43 6.28 -6.27
N ASN A 87 -11.73 6.96 -5.36
CA ASN A 87 -11.58 8.41 -5.34
C ASN A 87 -10.73 8.97 -6.50
N GLY A 88 -10.07 8.12 -7.28
CA GLY A 88 -9.22 8.50 -8.42
C GLY A 88 -7.75 8.74 -8.04
N LYS A 89 -7.36 8.39 -6.82
CA LYS A 89 -5.95 8.30 -6.44
C LYS A 89 -5.33 7.03 -7.02
N VAL A 90 -4.09 7.15 -7.49
CA VAL A 90 -3.26 6.02 -7.90
C VAL A 90 -2.08 5.96 -6.95
N VAL A 91 -1.92 4.82 -6.26
CA VAL A 91 -0.80 4.56 -5.38
C VAL A 91 0.14 3.60 -6.09
N THR A 92 1.38 4.02 -6.29
CA THR A 92 2.41 3.22 -6.96
C THR A 92 3.53 2.92 -5.98
N GLY A 93 3.78 1.64 -5.75
CA GLY A 93 4.93 1.13 -5.02
C GLY A 93 5.92 0.48 -5.97
N SER A 94 7.18 0.91 -5.92
CA SER A 94 8.29 0.34 -6.72
C SER A 94 9.30 -0.37 -5.82
N ASP A 95 9.92 -1.43 -6.34
CA ASP A 95 10.91 -2.25 -5.64
C ASP A 95 10.43 -2.77 -4.28
N MET A 96 9.17 -3.20 -4.24
CA MET A 96 8.52 -3.64 -3.00
C MET A 96 8.88 -5.10 -2.68
N TRP A 97 8.88 -5.45 -1.39
CA TRP A 97 9.07 -6.81 -0.92
C TRP A 97 7.93 -7.22 0.01
N GLN A 98 7.57 -8.49 -0.06
CA GLN A 98 6.53 -9.06 0.77
C GLN A 98 7.05 -9.20 2.20
N VAL A 99 6.24 -8.76 3.16
CA VAL A 99 6.51 -8.88 4.60
C VAL A 99 5.38 -9.63 5.27
N GLU A 100 5.65 -10.19 6.45
CA GLU A 100 4.74 -11.05 7.23
C GLU A 100 4.53 -12.46 6.63
N ASN A 101 3.93 -13.34 7.42
CA ASN A 101 3.59 -14.69 6.96
C ASN A 101 2.23 -14.70 6.27
N LEU A 102 2.18 -15.14 5.03
CA LEU A 102 0.96 -15.35 4.28
C LEU A 102 0.22 -16.55 4.86
N THR A 103 -0.92 -16.27 5.47
CA THR A 103 -1.83 -17.30 5.99
C THR A 103 -3.13 -17.23 5.20
N VAL A 104 -3.51 -18.37 4.62
CA VAL A 104 -4.68 -18.48 3.75
C VAL A 104 -5.85 -19.00 4.57
N SER A 105 -6.94 -18.23 4.60
CA SER A 105 -8.22 -18.70 5.11
C SER A 105 -8.85 -19.61 4.06
N THR A 106 -8.81 -20.92 4.27
CA THR A 106 -9.40 -21.90 3.33
C THR A 106 -10.92 -21.82 3.26
N GLN A 107 -11.58 -21.23 4.28
CA GLN A 107 -13.02 -21.05 4.30
C GLN A 107 -13.49 -19.96 3.33
N GLU A 108 -12.73 -18.88 3.18
CA GLU A 108 -13.08 -17.73 2.32
C GLU A 108 -12.18 -17.59 1.09
N SER A 109 -11.15 -18.45 1.01
CA SER A 109 -10.08 -18.43 0.01
C SER A 109 -9.44 -17.04 -0.06
N THR A 110 -9.13 -16.46 1.10
CA THR A 110 -8.58 -15.09 1.22
C THR A 110 -7.32 -15.06 2.06
N PHE A 111 -6.46 -14.09 1.79
CA PHE A 111 -5.23 -13.84 2.54
C PHE A 111 -4.82 -12.37 2.47
N LYS A 112 -4.17 -11.89 3.53
CA LYS A 112 -3.60 -10.54 3.59
C LYS A 112 -2.20 -10.56 2.99
N LEU A 113 -1.98 -9.75 1.95
CA LEU A 113 -0.66 -9.42 1.45
C LEU A 113 -0.23 -8.07 2.01
N THR A 114 0.94 -8.02 2.62
CA THR A 114 1.57 -6.78 3.08
C THR A 114 2.91 -6.64 2.35
N PHE A 115 3.12 -5.48 1.74
CA PHE A 115 4.35 -5.15 1.04
C PHE A 115 4.98 -3.89 1.62
N HIS A 116 6.30 -3.92 1.83
CA HIS A 116 7.08 -2.74 2.18
C HIS A 116 7.91 -2.32 0.97
N GLY A 117 8.17 -1.02 0.84
CA GLY A 117 8.95 -0.48 -0.26
C GLY A 117 9.66 0.82 0.10
N THR A 118 10.75 1.10 -0.61
CA THR A 118 11.52 2.34 -0.47
C THR A 118 10.79 3.55 -1.04
N SER A 119 9.93 3.34 -2.03
CA SER A 119 9.17 4.40 -2.71
C SER A 119 7.72 3.96 -2.91
N VAL A 120 6.82 4.60 -2.16
CA VAL A 120 5.36 4.51 -2.35
C VAL A 120 4.84 5.93 -2.55
N ILE A 121 4.37 6.20 -3.76
CA ILE A 121 3.92 7.53 -4.18
C ILE A 121 2.41 7.48 -4.37
N GLU A 122 1.70 8.47 -3.81
CA GLU A 122 0.30 8.71 -4.14
C GLU A 122 0.18 9.85 -5.15
N GLU A 123 -0.49 9.58 -6.27
CA GLU A 123 -0.83 10.59 -7.27
C GLU A 123 -2.33 10.83 -7.29
N THR A 124 -2.73 12.10 -7.33
CA THR A 124 -4.13 12.49 -7.52
C THR A 124 -4.36 12.84 -8.97
N VAL A 125 -5.36 12.23 -9.61
CA VAL A 125 -5.81 12.64 -10.95
C VAL A 125 -6.57 13.97 -10.81
N GLY A 126 -5.83 15.07 -10.73
CA GLY A 126 -6.38 16.42 -10.57
C GLY A 126 -5.38 17.55 -10.26
N GLY A 127 -4.08 17.26 -10.14
CA GLY A 127 -3.06 18.27 -9.83
C GLY A 127 -2.00 18.41 -10.92
N THR A 128 -2.33 19.06 -12.03
CA THR A 128 -1.32 19.77 -12.82
C THR A 128 -1.32 21.23 -12.39
N ALA A 129 -0.21 21.67 -11.81
CA ALA A 129 0.32 23.02 -11.90
C ALA A 129 1.84 22.93 -11.90
#